data_AF-A0AAX4IDN5-F1
#
_entry.id   AF-A0AAX4IDN5-F1
#
_cell.length_a   1.000
_cell.length_b   1.000
_cell.length_c   1.000
_cell.angle_alpha   90.00
_cell.angle_beta   90.00
_cell.angle_gamma   90.00
#
_symmetry.space_group_name_H-M   'P 1'
#
loop_
_entity.id
_entity.type
_entity.pdbx_description
1 polymer ?
#
loop_
_entity_poly.entity_id
_entity_poly.type
_entity_poly.pdbx_seq_one_letter_code
_entity_poly.pdbx_strand_id
1 'polypeptide(L)'
;MKNLVDMGLSLTDVGLSTYTPVIFCRPGDPLFRDSLDIFRHALDNDGFYDEIECFFDSENYMKPLRNLPIIVWSIPGALEVMLMKGPIGLGSYYQLPPEKRFCRLDWENVDPRLLLEDLRKGGNLDPAAFRVIFGISWSSSLTRLASAYFRGFTRKLRTKHTEEEVMFWDSWREIARWSFRGLSVKDLCRKEEPWFGGLTEATPTISGMLLFDDCTPFLWGIPGSKPRWLSKALLSWLEDAQSSGTDLVEYGRRELELYLADNTLRHQRWFRPDLFVDGRFMRQDLGMRLVSFTYGPEPQDWKLIWDLDAWEYAGDFWEQIENPPLHIPGAWVED
;
A
#
# COMPACT_ATOMS: atom_id res chain seq x y z
N MET A 1 3.99 -25.24 -15.19
CA MET A 1 2.93 -24.30 -15.59
C MET A 1 2.67 -24.36 -17.10
N LYS A 2 3.71 -24.29 -17.96
CA LYS A 2 3.56 -24.44 -19.42
C LYS A 2 2.72 -25.66 -19.86
N ASN A 3 3.05 -26.85 -19.37
CA ASN A 3 2.27 -28.07 -19.66
C ASN A 3 0.78 -27.96 -19.27
N LEU A 4 0.43 -27.16 -18.25
CA LEU A 4 -0.96 -26.97 -17.84
C LEU A 4 -1.70 -26.07 -18.83
N VAL A 5 -1.04 -25.01 -19.31
CA VAL A 5 -1.58 -24.15 -20.39
C VAL A 5 -1.73 -24.97 -21.68
N ASP A 6 -0.75 -25.82 -22.01
CA ASP A 6 -0.82 -26.75 -23.15
C ASP A 6 -1.97 -27.77 -23.02
N MET A 7 -2.38 -28.08 -21.78
CA MET A 7 -3.55 -28.92 -21.50
C MET A 7 -4.89 -28.16 -21.55
N GLY A 8 -4.87 -26.88 -21.94
CA GLY A 8 -6.06 -26.04 -22.07
C GLY A 8 -6.52 -25.36 -20.77
N LEU A 9 -5.71 -25.36 -19.72
CA LEU A 9 -6.02 -24.56 -18.53
C LEU A 9 -5.85 -23.08 -18.86
N SER A 10 -6.93 -22.32 -18.73
CA SER A 10 -6.88 -20.88 -18.84
C SER A 10 -6.10 -20.28 -17.68
N LEU A 11 -5.14 -19.40 -17.98
CA LEU A 11 -4.48 -18.59 -16.96
C LEU A 11 -5.39 -17.48 -16.43
N THR A 12 -6.52 -17.19 -17.09
CA THR A 12 -7.51 -16.22 -16.64
C THR A 12 -8.61 -16.86 -15.80
N ASP A 13 -8.73 -18.19 -15.78
CA ASP A 13 -9.68 -18.91 -14.95
C ASP A 13 -9.35 -18.70 -13.47
N VAL A 14 -10.16 -17.87 -12.84
CA VAL A 14 -10.21 -17.71 -11.40
C VAL A 14 -11.13 -18.81 -10.87
N GLY A 15 -10.54 -19.83 -10.25
CA GLY A 15 -11.31 -20.79 -9.44
C GLY A 15 -12.00 -20.09 -8.25
N LEU A 16 -12.43 -20.86 -7.26
CA LEU A 16 -13.02 -20.32 -6.03
C LEU A 16 -12.11 -19.33 -5.28
N SER A 17 -10.80 -19.35 -5.55
CA SER A 17 -9.81 -18.46 -4.94
C SER A 17 -9.95 -17.00 -5.39
N THR A 18 -10.69 -16.67 -6.45
CA THR A 18 -10.70 -15.36 -7.13
C THR A 18 -9.34 -14.90 -7.68
N TYR A 19 -8.33 -15.76 -7.58
CA TYR A 19 -6.92 -15.51 -7.89
C TYR A 19 -6.45 -16.46 -8.97
N THR A 20 -5.78 -15.93 -9.99
CA THR A 20 -5.19 -16.77 -11.03
C THR A 20 -3.84 -17.33 -10.59
N PRO A 21 -3.37 -18.43 -11.21
CA PRO A 21 -2.03 -18.95 -10.96
C PRO A 21 -0.92 -17.90 -11.09
N VAL A 22 -1.12 -16.90 -11.96
CA VAL A 22 -0.13 -15.86 -12.24
C VAL A 22 0.03 -14.87 -11.08
N ILE A 23 -0.98 -14.67 -10.23
CA ILE A 23 -0.84 -13.78 -9.06
C ILE A 23 0.18 -14.30 -8.03
N PHE A 24 0.48 -15.60 -8.09
CA PHE A 24 1.48 -16.24 -7.23
C PHE A 24 2.90 -16.05 -7.79
N CYS A 25 3.06 -15.64 -9.05
CA CYS A 25 4.35 -15.28 -9.63
C CYS A 25 4.75 -13.87 -9.17
N ARG A 26 5.15 -13.73 -7.90
CA ARG A 26 5.63 -12.45 -7.34
C ARG A 26 7.14 -12.28 -7.55
N PRO A 27 7.65 -11.03 -7.68
CA PRO A 27 9.08 -10.77 -7.70
C PRO A 27 9.80 -11.36 -6.49
N GLY A 28 10.69 -12.32 -6.74
CA GLY A 28 11.44 -13.08 -5.72
C GLY A 28 11.01 -14.54 -5.56
N ASP A 29 9.89 -14.96 -6.16
CA ASP A 29 9.51 -16.37 -6.23
C ASP A 29 10.38 -17.10 -7.28
N PRO A 30 10.90 -18.31 -7.02
CA PRO A 30 11.57 -19.11 -8.06
C PRO A 30 10.75 -19.27 -9.34
N LEU A 31 9.42 -19.34 -9.25
CA LEU A 31 8.50 -19.42 -10.39
C LEU A 31 8.44 -18.13 -11.22
N PHE A 32 8.93 -17.02 -10.68
CA PHE A 32 8.97 -15.73 -11.38
C PHE A 32 9.94 -15.75 -12.57
N ARG A 33 11.00 -16.57 -12.55
CA ARG A 33 11.99 -16.62 -13.64
C ARG A 33 11.38 -17.00 -14.99
N ASP A 34 10.38 -17.87 -14.97
CA ASP A 34 9.71 -18.34 -16.18
C ASP A 34 8.42 -17.55 -16.49
N SER A 35 8.09 -16.54 -15.67
CA SER A 35 6.80 -15.84 -15.75
C SER A 35 6.58 -15.12 -17.08
N LEU A 36 7.63 -14.50 -17.64
CA LEU A 36 7.56 -13.84 -18.96
C LEU A 36 7.32 -14.85 -20.08
N ASP A 37 7.98 -16.02 -20.04
CA ASP A 37 7.81 -17.05 -21.05
C ASP A 37 6.43 -17.72 -20.95
N ILE A 38 5.92 -17.91 -19.74
CA ILE A 38 4.54 -18.34 -19.51
C ILE A 38 3.55 -17.31 -20.05
N PHE A 39 3.80 -16.02 -19.80
CA PHE A 39 2.95 -14.95 -20.32
C PHE A 39 2.98 -14.87 -21.85
N ARG A 40 4.16 -14.95 -22.47
CA ARG A 40 4.31 -15.04 -23.94
C ARG A 40 3.52 -16.20 -24.51
N HIS A 41 3.69 -17.38 -23.92
CA HIS A 41 3.01 -18.60 -24.34
C HIS A 41 1.48 -18.46 -24.23
N ALA A 42 0.99 -17.88 -23.14
CA ALA A 42 -0.45 -17.62 -22.99
C ALA A 42 -0.99 -16.61 -24.00
N LEU A 43 -0.19 -15.58 -24.35
CA LEU A 43 -0.54 -14.65 -25.42
C LEU A 43 -0.55 -15.30 -26.81
N ASP A 44 0.31 -16.28 -27.07
CA ASP A 44 0.33 -17.04 -28.33
C ASP A 44 -0.85 -17.99 -28.49
N ASN A 45 -1.57 -18.30 -27.40
CA ASN A 45 -2.74 -19.18 -27.39
C ASN A 45 -4.05 -18.41 -27.15
N ASP A 46 -4.11 -17.14 -27.60
CA ASP A 46 -5.27 -16.24 -27.52
C ASP A 46 -5.84 -16.00 -26.10
N GLY A 47 -5.08 -16.30 -25.05
CA GLY A 47 -5.57 -16.28 -23.67
C GLY A 47 -5.85 -14.89 -23.06
N PHE A 48 -5.51 -13.80 -23.77
CA PHE A 48 -5.68 -12.42 -23.27
C PHE A 48 -6.16 -11.41 -24.33
N TYR A 49 -6.64 -11.86 -25.49
CA TYR A 49 -6.93 -10.94 -26.61
C TYR A 49 -7.95 -9.86 -26.22
N ASP A 50 -9.09 -10.28 -25.65
CA ASP A 50 -10.15 -9.38 -25.18
C ASP A 50 -9.66 -8.43 -24.08
N GLU A 51 -8.82 -8.94 -23.18
CA GLU A 51 -8.23 -8.14 -22.10
C GLU A 51 -7.26 -7.08 -22.60
N ILE A 52 -6.47 -7.39 -23.63
CA ILE A 52 -5.52 -6.46 -24.24
C ILE A 52 -6.26 -5.34 -24.95
N GLU A 53 -7.31 -5.66 -25.71
CA GLU A 53 -8.13 -4.65 -26.38
C GLU A 53 -8.76 -3.67 -25.38
N CYS A 54 -9.22 -4.18 -24.23
CA CYS A 54 -9.84 -3.36 -23.19
C CYS A 54 -8.84 -2.72 -22.21
N PHE A 55 -7.54 -3.05 -22.29
CA PHE A 55 -6.57 -2.65 -21.26
C PHE A 55 -6.42 -1.13 -21.16
N PHE A 56 -6.45 -0.44 -22.29
CA PHE A 56 -6.31 1.02 -22.38
C PHE A 56 -7.64 1.76 -22.50
N ASP A 57 -8.75 1.05 -22.37
CA ASP A 57 -10.09 1.62 -22.37
C ASP A 57 -10.51 1.99 -20.95
N SER A 58 -10.50 3.30 -20.67
CA SER A 58 -10.92 3.87 -19.40
C SER A 58 -12.44 3.80 -19.18
N GLU A 59 -13.25 3.69 -20.25
CA GLU A 59 -14.71 3.69 -20.16
C GLU A 59 -15.24 2.32 -19.71
N ASN A 60 -14.49 1.24 -19.98
CA ASN A 60 -14.86 -0.12 -19.64
C ASN A 60 -14.24 -0.60 -18.32
N TYR A 61 -14.24 0.27 -17.29
CA TYR A 61 -13.63 -0.05 -15.99
C TYR A 61 -14.30 -1.27 -15.30
N MET A 62 -15.57 -1.55 -15.61
CA MET A 62 -16.36 -2.61 -14.99
C MET A 62 -15.99 -4.04 -15.44
N LYS A 63 -15.28 -4.23 -16.56
CA LYS A 63 -14.76 -5.56 -16.90
C LYS A 63 -13.57 -5.88 -15.98
N PRO A 64 -13.65 -6.94 -15.16
CA PRO A 64 -12.61 -7.27 -14.20
C PRO A 64 -11.39 -7.85 -14.94
N LEU A 65 -10.50 -6.98 -15.41
CA LEU A 65 -9.16 -7.34 -15.91
C LEU A 65 -8.24 -7.69 -14.73
N ARG A 66 -8.58 -8.72 -13.95
CA ARG A 66 -7.95 -8.90 -12.62
C ARG A 66 -6.45 -9.16 -12.68
N ASN A 67 -5.94 -9.74 -13.77
CA ASN A 67 -4.58 -10.27 -13.80
C ASN A 67 -3.67 -9.53 -14.76
N LEU A 68 -4.16 -9.10 -15.91
CA LEU A 68 -3.32 -8.46 -16.93
C LEU A 68 -2.57 -7.22 -16.39
N PRO A 69 -3.19 -6.31 -15.62
CA PRO A 69 -2.46 -5.18 -15.02
C PRO A 69 -1.39 -5.62 -14.03
N ILE A 70 -1.68 -6.64 -13.21
CA ILE A 70 -0.69 -7.20 -12.27
C ILE A 70 0.51 -7.73 -13.06
N ILE A 71 0.28 -8.52 -14.11
CA ILE A 71 1.32 -9.09 -14.97
C ILE A 71 2.16 -7.97 -15.60
N VAL A 72 1.51 -7.02 -16.28
CA VAL A 72 2.16 -5.93 -17.01
C VAL A 72 3.04 -5.09 -16.09
N TRP A 73 2.57 -4.81 -14.87
CA TRP A 73 3.27 -3.95 -13.93
C TRP A 73 4.21 -4.69 -12.99
N SER A 74 4.24 -6.03 -12.97
CA SER A 74 5.12 -6.81 -12.09
C SER A 74 6.16 -7.66 -12.81
N ILE A 75 5.97 -7.99 -14.09
CA ILE A 75 6.87 -8.87 -14.85
C ILE A 75 7.67 -8.06 -15.87
N PRO A 76 9.02 -8.00 -15.75
CA PRO A 76 9.86 -7.31 -16.73
C PRO A 76 9.63 -7.79 -18.16
N GLY A 77 9.43 -6.85 -19.09
CA GLY A 77 9.19 -7.15 -20.50
C GLY A 77 7.74 -7.51 -20.86
N ALA A 78 6.85 -7.68 -19.88
CA ALA A 78 5.46 -8.05 -20.15
C ALA A 78 4.71 -6.93 -20.88
N LEU A 79 4.90 -5.67 -20.50
CA LEU A 79 4.33 -4.51 -21.18
C LEU A 79 4.77 -4.48 -22.65
N GLU A 80 6.06 -4.63 -22.95
CA GLU A 80 6.58 -4.62 -24.31
C GLU A 80 6.01 -5.77 -25.15
N VAL A 81 5.96 -6.99 -24.61
CA VAL A 81 5.36 -8.14 -25.30
C VAL A 81 3.88 -7.88 -25.60
N MET A 82 3.14 -7.35 -24.63
CA MET A 82 1.73 -6.99 -24.80
C MET A 82 1.56 -5.93 -25.88
N LEU A 83 2.39 -4.88 -25.88
CA LEU A 83 2.33 -3.81 -26.87
C LEU A 83 2.75 -4.24 -28.27
N MET A 84 3.67 -5.21 -28.40
CA MET A 84 4.08 -5.76 -29.70
C MET A 84 3.00 -6.61 -30.35
N LYS A 85 2.19 -7.32 -29.56
CA LYS A 85 1.09 -8.16 -30.06
C LYS A 85 -0.25 -7.45 -30.11
N GLY A 86 -0.43 -6.42 -29.28
CA GLY A 86 -1.66 -5.66 -29.15
C GLY A 86 -1.90 -4.63 -30.27
N PRO A 87 -3.13 -4.08 -30.35
CA PRO A 87 -3.54 -3.24 -31.47
C PRO A 87 -2.89 -1.85 -31.50
N ILE A 88 -2.37 -1.36 -30.36
CA ILE A 88 -1.81 0.00 -30.24
C ILE A 88 -0.37 0.07 -30.77
N GLY A 89 0.42 -0.99 -30.61
CA GLY A 89 1.85 -0.98 -30.92
C GLY A 89 2.70 -0.19 -29.91
N LEU A 90 3.99 -0.51 -29.82
CA LEU A 90 4.92 0.15 -28.88
C LEU A 90 5.10 1.66 -29.15
N GLY A 91 5.11 2.07 -30.43
CA GLY A 91 5.32 3.48 -30.81
C GLY A 91 4.15 4.40 -30.42
N SER A 92 2.92 3.90 -30.52
CA SER A 92 1.72 4.68 -30.22
C SER A 92 1.43 4.72 -28.72
N TYR A 93 1.90 3.74 -27.94
CA TYR A 93 1.69 3.66 -26.50
C TYR A 93 2.19 4.92 -25.77
N TYR A 94 3.41 5.38 -26.07
CA TYR A 94 3.98 6.58 -25.45
C TYR A 94 3.34 7.89 -25.94
N GLN A 95 2.49 7.83 -26.97
CA GLN A 95 1.70 8.96 -27.44
C GLN A 95 0.32 9.01 -26.77
N LEU A 96 -0.07 7.95 -26.04
CA LEU A 96 -1.32 7.94 -25.29
C LEU A 96 -1.27 8.97 -24.17
N PRO A 97 -2.40 9.64 -23.88
CA PRO A 97 -2.46 10.52 -22.73
C PRO A 97 -2.34 9.68 -21.43
N PRO A 98 -1.85 10.28 -20.33
CA PRO A 98 -1.55 9.54 -19.09
C PRO A 98 -2.73 8.71 -18.60
N GLU A 99 -3.94 9.27 -18.65
CA GLU A 99 -5.15 8.62 -18.17
C GLU A 99 -5.45 7.31 -18.87
N LYS A 100 -5.12 7.18 -20.16
CA LYS A 100 -5.27 5.90 -20.89
C LYS A 100 -4.12 4.97 -20.57
N ARG A 101 -2.90 5.50 -20.52
CA ARG A 101 -1.67 4.73 -20.30
C ARG A 101 -1.65 4.01 -18.95
N PHE A 102 -2.17 4.67 -17.92
CA PHE A 102 -2.17 4.18 -16.54
C PHE A 102 -3.57 3.93 -15.98
N CYS A 103 -4.61 3.78 -16.82
CA CYS A 103 -5.98 3.56 -16.36
C CYS A 103 -6.17 2.29 -15.50
N ARG A 104 -5.25 1.32 -15.64
CA ARG A 104 -5.23 0.07 -14.88
C ARG A 104 -4.06 -0.03 -13.90
N LEU A 105 -3.42 1.10 -13.57
CA LEU A 105 -2.35 1.08 -12.57
C LEU A 105 -2.89 0.68 -11.20
N ASP A 106 -2.23 -0.27 -10.57
CA ASP A 106 -2.50 -0.69 -9.19
C ASP A 106 -1.21 -0.62 -8.39
N TRP A 107 -1.13 0.35 -7.48
CA TRP A 107 0.06 0.58 -6.66
C TRP A 107 0.42 -0.62 -5.78
N GLU A 108 -0.54 -1.47 -5.44
CA GLU A 108 -0.32 -2.63 -4.58
C GLU A 108 0.42 -3.77 -5.29
N ASN A 109 0.35 -3.79 -6.63
CA ASN A 109 0.80 -4.90 -7.47
C ASN A 109 1.89 -4.49 -8.47
N VAL A 110 2.33 -3.23 -8.46
CA VAL A 110 3.38 -2.74 -9.34
C VAL A 110 4.78 -3.04 -8.79
N ASP A 111 5.68 -3.47 -9.66
CA ASP A 111 7.11 -3.39 -9.44
C ASP A 111 7.55 -1.95 -9.72
N PRO A 112 8.04 -1.20 -8.71
CA PRO A 112 8.41 0.19 -8.87
C PRO A 112 9.54 0.37 -9.90
N ARG A 113 10.39 -0.63 -10.14
CA ARG A 113 11.47 -0.55 -11.11
C ARG A 113 10.92 -0.47 -12.53
N LEU A 114 9.91 -1.28 -12.83
CA LEU A 114 9.26 -1.34 -14.14
C LEU A 114 8.47 -0.07 -14.43
N LEU A 115 7.69 0.40 -13.45
CA LEU A 115 6.97 1.66 -13.60
C LEU A 115 7.94 2.84 -13.78
N LEU A 116 9.03 2.88 -13.01
CA LEU A 116 10.03 3.94 -13.15
C LEU A 116 10.73 3.90 -14.51
N GLU A 117 11.07 2.72 -15.01
CA GLU A 117 11.62 2.54 -16.36
C GLU A 117 10.62 3.04 -17.42
N ASP A 118 9.35 2.70 -17.27
CA ASP A 118 8.28 3.12 -18.17
C ASP A 118 8.09 4.65 -18.16
N LEU A 119 8.05 5.26 -16.97
CA LEU A 119 7.99 6.73 -16.80
C LEU A 119 9.18 7.42 -17.47
N ARG A 120 10.39 6.85 -17.39
CA ARG A 120 11.61 7.38 -18.02
C ARG A 120 11.61 7.23 -19.54
N LYS A 121 11.15 6.08 -20.07
CA LYS A 121 11.05 5.82 -21.52
C LYS A 121 10.01 6.72 -22.20
N GLY A 122 8.93 7.03 -21.50
CA GLY A 122 7.76 7.70 -22.07
C GLY A 122 7.88 9.18 -22.42
N GLY A 123 9.09 9.71 -22.57
CA GLY A 123 9.36 10.99 -23.21
C GLY A 123 8.63 12.19 -22.59
N ASN A 124 9.27 12.84 -21.61
CA ASN A 124 8.83 14.12 -21.05
C ASN A 124 7.40 14.13 -20.47
N LEU A 125 6.95 13.01 -19.91
CA LEU A 125 5.76 13.04 -19.08
C LEU A 125 6.01 13.99 -17.91
N ASP A 126 5.26 15.09 -17.87
CA ASP A 126 5.32 16.06 -16.78
C ASP A 126 4.70 15.43 -15.52
N PRO A 127 5.39 15.42 -14.37
CA PRO A 127 4.80 15.07 -13.08
C PRO A 127 3.41 15.68 -12.85
N ALA A 128 3.18 16.93 -13.25
CA ALA A 128 1.89 17.59 -13.07
C ALA A 128 0.78 16.94 -13.92
N ALA A 129 1.10 16.45 -15.12
CA ALA A 129 0.15 15.72 -15.97
C ALA A 129 -0.20 14.35 -15.36
N PHE A 130 0.72 13.73 -14.62
CA PHE A 130 0.48 12.45 -13.95
C PHE A 130 -0.50 12.55 -12.78
N ARG A 131 -0.79 13.76 -12.27
CA ARG A 131 -1.77 13.98 -11.21
C ARG A 131 -3.14 13.38 -11.53
N VAL A 132 -3.54 13.34 -12.80
CA VAL A 132 -4.84 12.78 -13.23
C VAL A 132 -4.97 11.30 -12.86
N ILE A 133 -3.86 10.56 -12.78
CA ILE A 133 -3.85 9.11 -12.48
C ILE A 133 -4.41 8.82 -11.08
N PHE A 134 -4.15 9.69 -10.12
CA PHE A 134 -4.64 9.56 -8.75
C PHE A 134 -6.16 9.73 -8.62
N GLY A 135 -6.84 10.15 -9.70
CA GLY A 135 -8.30 10.29 -9.73
C GLY A 135 -9.02 9.22 -10.56
N ILE A 136 -8.31 8.32 -11.24
CA ILE A 136 -8.94 7.35 -12.17
C ILE A 136 -9.64 6.24 -11.40
N SER A 137 -8.93 5.64 -10.45
CA SER A 137 -9.41 4.51 -9.68
C SER A 137 -8.89 4.59 -8.27
N TRP A 138 -9.53 3.84 -7.39
CA TRP A 138 -9.02 3.68 -6.03
C TRP A 138 -7.63 3.02 -6.02
N SER A 139 -7.40 1.99 -6.83
CA SER A 139 -6.10 1.29 -6.92
C SER A 139 -4.96 2.18 -7.41
N SER A 140 -5.28 3.21 -8.19
CA SER A 140 -4.33 4.21 -8.68
C SER A 140 -4.29 5.49 -7.83
N SER A 141 -5.06 5.56 -6.74
CA SER A 141 -5.15 6.73 -5.86
C SER A 141 -3.85 7.06 -5.13
N LEU A 142 -3.76 8.28 -4.60
CA LEU A 142 -2.58 8.72 -3.86
C LEU A 142 -2.48 8.00 -2.51
N THR A 143 -3.61 7.66 -1.89
CA THR A 143 -3.68 6.79 -0.72
C THR A 143 -3.08 5.41 -0.99
N ARG A 144 -3.34 4.84 -2.17
CA ARG A 144 -2.77 3.55 -2.56
C ARG A 144 -1.28 3.63 -2.86
N LEU A 145 -0.82 4.72 -3.47
CA LEU A 145 0.63 4.99 -3.59
C LEU A 145 1.29 5.04 -2.20
N ALA A 146 0.69 5.75 -1.25
CA ALA A 146 1.22 5.83 0.12
C ALA A 146 1.25 4.45 0.80
N SER A 147 0.17 3.68 0.72
CA SER A 147 0.13 2.28 1.20
C SER A 147 1.27 1.44 0.63
N ALA A 148 1.45 1.47 -0.70
CA ALA A 148 2.50 0.73 -1.39
C ALA A 148 3.91 1.19 -0.98
N TYR A 149 4.11 2.50 -0.85
CA TYR A 149 5.37 3.10 -0.38
C TYR A 149 5.71 2.62 1.04
N PHE A 150 4.78 2.76 1.99
CA PHE A 150 5.01 2.33 3.38
C PHE A 150 5.23 0.81 3.48
N ARG A 151 4.53 0.01 2.64
CA ARG A 151 4.79 -1.43 2.53
C ARG A 151 6.18 -1.71 1.96
N GLY A 152 6.60 -1.00 0.92
CA GLY A 152 7.95 -1.11 0.36
C GLY A 152 9.03 -0.89 1.42
N PHE A 153 8.81 0.07 2.32
CA PHE A 153 9.70 0.32 3.45
C PHE A 153 9.74 -0.88 4.43
N THR A 154 8.59 -1.48 4.76
CA THR A 154 8.58 -2.69 5.61
C THR A 154 9.34 -3.86 4.98
N ARG A 155 9.21 -4.05 3.66
CA ARG A 155 9.94 -5.08 2.94
C ARG A 155 11.45 -4.87 3.09
N LYS A 156 11.93 -3.63 2.87
CA LYS A 156 13.33 -3.23 3.08
C LYS A 156 13.84 -3.58 4.49
N LEU A 157 13.03 -3.37 5.52
CA LEU A 157 13.40 -3.69 6.90
C LEU A 157 13.46 -5.19 7.20
N ARG A 158 12.67 -6.01 6.51
CA ARG A 158 12.58 -7.47 6.73
C ARG A 158 13.68 -8.23 6.00
N THR A 159 14.04 -7.78 4.81
CA THR A 159 15.01 -8.46 3.98
C THR A 159 16.43 -8.12 4.44
N LYS A 160 17.32 -9.11 4.48
CA LYS A 160 18.76 -8.83 4.53
C LYS A 160 19.07 -7.88 3.36
N HIS A 161 19.89 -6.86 3.60
CA HIS A 161 20.24 -5.80 2.63
C HIS A 161 20.93 -6.34 1.36
N THR A 162 20.20 -7.09 0.54
CA THR A 162 20.62 -7.46 -0.80
C THR A 162 20.54 -6.21 -1.67
N GLU A 163 21.42 -6.13 -2.66
CA GLU A 163 21.43 -5.02 -3.62
C GLU A 163 20.09 -4.87 -4.34
N GLU A 164 19.43 -6.00 -4.67
CA GLU A 164 18.10 -6.01 -5.30
C GLU A 164 17.02 -5.33 -4.45
N GLU A 165 17.01 -5.56 -3.13
CA GLU A 165 16.02 -4.95 -2.24
C GLU A 165 16.31 -3.48 -1.97
N VAL A 166 17.58 -3.07 -1.99
CA VAL A 166 17.98 -1.66 -1.96
C VAL A 166 17.46 -0.96 -3.21
N MET A 167 17.72 -1.51 -4.40
CA MET A 167 17.22 -0.96 -5.67
C MET A 167 15.70 -0.91 -5.74
N PHE A 168 15.01 -1.94 -5.24
CA PHE A 168 13.55 -1.97 -5.17
C PHE A 168 13.00 -0.81 -4.33
N TRP A 169 13.58 -0.60 -3.14
CA TRP A 169 13.18 0.50 -2.26
C TRP A 169 13.50 1.87 -2.85
N ASP A 170 14.69 2.05 -3.42
CA ASP A 170 15.10 3.32 -4.01
C ASP A 170 14.21 3.71 -5.20
N SER A 171 13.68 2.72 -5.93
CA SER A 171 12.70 2.95 -7.00
C SER A 171 11.38 3.49 -6.47
N TRP A 172 10.90 3.02 -5.31
CA TRP A 172 9.71 3.60 -4.65
C TRP A 172 9.95 5.05 -4.23
N ARG A 173 11.12 5.36 -3.67
CA ARG A 173 11.50 6.74 -3.32
C ARG A 173 11.53 7.64 -4.54
N GLU A 174 12.09 7.16 -5.65
CA GLU A 174 12.17 7.94 -6.87
C GLU A 174 10.78 8.19 -7.47
N ILE A 175 9.90 7.17 -7.52
CA ILE A 175 8.50 7.35 -7.94
C ILE A 175 7.79 8.36 -7.05
N ALA A 176 7.93 8.26 -5.73
CA ALA A 176 7.31 9.19 -4.79
C ALA A 176 7.77 10.63 -5.05
N ARG A 177 9.09 10.85 -5.12
CA ARG A 177 9.65 12.19 -5.41
C ARG A 177 9.20 12.72 -6.76
N TRP A 178 9.26 11.88 -7.79
CA TRP A 178 8.83 12.26 -9.13
C TRP A 178 7.36 12.66 -9.13
N SER A 179 6.50 11.88 -8.47
CA SER A 179 5.06 12.15 -8.38
C SER A 179 4.75 13.42 -7.60
N PHE A 180 5.41 13.62 -6.45
CA PHE A 180 5.16 14.77 -5.57
C PHE A 180 5.50 16.12 -6.19
N ARG A 181 6.46 16.18 -7.13
CA ARG A 181 6.77 17.41 -7.89
C ARG A 181 5.56 17.97 -8.65
N GLY A 182 4.61 17.10 -9.03
CA GLY A 182 3.39 17.48 -9.73
C GLY A 182 2.20 17.81 -8.82
N LEU A 183 2.37 17.72 -7.50
CA LEU A 183 1.29 17.81 -6.52
C LEU A 183 1.45 19.04 -5.62
N SER A 184 0.32 19.68 -5.31
CA SER A 184 0.29 20.71 -4.27
C SER A 184 0.15 20.09 -2.87
N VAL A 185 0.44 20.85 -1.81
CA VAL A 185 0.14 20.45 -0.42
C VAL A 185 -1.33 20.04 -0.26
N LYS A 186 -2.24 20.75 -0.93
CA LYS A 186 -3.67 20.43 -0.93
C LYS A 186 -3.95 19.04 -1.52
N ASP A 187 -3.22 18.65 -2.55
CA ASP A 187 -3.35 17.32 -3.18
C ASP A 187 -2.79 16.23 -2.27
N LEU A 188 -1.61 16.47 -1.68
CA LEU A 188 -0.95 15.53 -0.75
C LEU A 188 -1.78 15.28 0.52
N CYS A 189 -2.58 16.26 0.94
CA CYS A 189 -3.49 16.17 2.10
C CYS A 189 -4.95 15.86 1.71
N ARG A 190 -5.24 15.53 0.46
CA ARG A 190 -6.63 15.27 0.04
C ARG A 190 -7.12 13.97 0.68
N LYS A 191 -8.19 14.06 1.49
CA LYS A 191 -8.89 12.87 1.99
C LYS A 191 -9.51 12.12 0.82
N GLU A 192 -9.36 10.80 0.81
CA GLU A 192 -9.93 9.92 -0.22
C GLU A 192 -10.88 8.91 0.43
N GLU A 193 -11.96 8.57 -0.28
CA GLU A 193 -12.99 7.68 0.23
C GLU A 193 -12.46 6.25 0.45
N PRO A 194 -12.85 5.60 1.56
CA PRO A 194 -12.50 4.22 1.84
C PRO A 194 -13.30 3.24 0.96
N TRP A 195 -12.61 2.31 0.30
CA TRP A 195 -13.26 1.32 -0.59
C TRP A 195 -14.03 0.20 0.16
N PHE A 196 -13.66 -0.10 1.40
CA PHE A 196 -14.34 -1.13 2.20
C PHE A 196 -14.59 -0.67 3.63
N GLY A 197 -15.79 -0.13 3.86
CA GLY A 197 -16.64 -0.29 5.06
C GLY A 197 -16.03 -0.26 6.47
N GLY A 198 -14.78 0.16 6.67
CA GLY A 198 -14.08 -0.05 7.94
C GLY A 198 -12.87 0.84 8.19
N LEU A 199 -12.47 1.69 7.24
CA LEU A 199 -11.50 2.75 7.48
C LEU A 199 -12.17 4.09 7.22
N THR A 200 -11.80 5.09 8.00
CA THR A 200 -12.24 6.47 7.83
C THR A 200 -11.59 7.09 6.61
N GLU A 201 -12.22 8.12 6.07
CA GLU A 201 -11.54 9.02 5.13
C GLU A 201 -10.24 9.52 5.78
N ALA A 202 -9.12 9.28 5.11
CA ALA A 202 -7.80 9.61 5.61
C ALA A 202 -6.97 10.24 4.51
N THR A 203 -5.99 11.04 4.93
CA THR A 203 -4.98 11.57 4.02
C THR A 203 -4.06 10.44 3.57
N PRO A 204 -3.38 10.56 2.41
CA PRO A 204 -2.41 9.58 1.95
C PRO A 204 -1.38 9.19 3.01
N THR A 205 -0.84 10.14 3.77
CA THR A 205 0.13 9.87 4.84
C THR A 205 -0.48 9.03 5.96
N ILE A 206 -1.65 9.43 6.45
CA ILE A 206 -2.36 8.69 7.51
C ILE A 206 -2.73 7.29 7.03
N SER A 207 -3.26 7.15 5.81
CA SER A 207 -3.60 5.85 5.23
C SER A 207 -2.39 4.95 5.02
N GLY A 208 -1.28 5.48 4.51
CA GLY A 208 -0.03 4.73 4.34
C GLY A 208 0.50 4.23 5.68
N MET A 209 0.38 5.04 6.73
CA MET A 209 0.73 4.65 8.08
C MET A 209 -0.26 3.64 8.69
N LEU A 210 -1.56 3.70 8.38
CA LEU A 210 -2.59 2.77 8.88
C LEU A 210 -2.47 1.39 8.24
N LEU A 211 -2.33 1.33 6.92
CA LEU A 211 -2.22 0.09 6.15
C LEU A 211 -0.85 -0.61 6.34
N PHE A 212 0.05 0.02 7.10
CA PHE A 212 1.29 -0.58 7.58
C PHE A 212 1.04 -1.79 8.51
N ASP A 213 -0.05 -1.80 9.30
CA ASP A 213 -0.27 -2.82 10.35
C ASP A 213 -0.61 -4.21 9.77
N ASP A 214 -1.38 -4.27 8.67
CA ASP A 214 -1.82 -5.52 8.01
C ASP A 214 -0.66 -6.41 7.51
N CYS A 215 0.53 -5.84 7.31
CA CYS A 215 1.65 -6.52 6.65
C CYS A 215 2.66 -7.17 7.61
N THR A 216 2.48 -7.05 8.93
CA THR A 216 3.53 -7.43 9.89
C THR A 216 3.14 -8.39 11.02
N PRO A 217 2.47 -9.54 10.79
CA PRO A 217 2.17 -10.53 11.84
C PRO A 217 3.37 -10.95 12.71
N PHE A 218 4.58 -10.89 12.15
CA PHE A 218 5.82 -11.30 12.84
C PHE A 218 6.42 -10.24 13.77
N LEU A 219 6.01 -8.96 13.67
CA LEU A 219 6.49 -7.90 14.58
C LEU A 219 5.70 -7.86 15.90
N TRP A 220 4.74 -8.77 16.06
CA TRP A 220 3.82 -8.82 17.19
C TRP A 220 4.50 -9.37 18.44
N GLY A 221 5.60 -10.11 18.27
CA GLY A 221 6.39 -10.65 19.36
C GLY A 221 7.47 -9.71 19.94
N ILE A 222 7.66 -8.50 19.39
CA ILE A 222 8.68 -7.56 19.89
C ILE A 222 8.01 -6.30 20.46
N PRO A 223 7.80 -6.22 21.79
CA PRO A 223 7.27 -5.03 22.45
C PRO A 223 8.08 -3.76 22.10
N GLY A 224 7.38 -2.65 21.83
CA GLY A 224 7.99 -1.31 21.67
C GLY A 224 8.63 -0.99 20.32
N SER A 225 8.47 -1.86 19.33
CA SER A 225 9.21 -1.79 18.08
C SER A 225 8.40 -1.15 16.94
N LYS A 226 7.07 -1.35 16.91
CA LYS A 226 6.13 -0.80 15.91
C LYS A 226 6.21 0.74 15.73
N PRO A 227 6.12 1.56 16.80
CA PRO A 227 6.16 3.02 16.64
C PRO A 227 7.47 3.52 16.04
N ARG A 228 8.58 2.81 16.30
CA ARG A 228 9.91 3.19 15.79
C ARG A 228 10.01 3.04 14.29
N TRP A 229 9.50 1.93 13.72
CA TRP A 229 9.56 1.74 12.27
C TRP A 229 8.59 2.64 11.54
N LEU A 230 7.40 2.84 12.09
CA LEU A 230 6.43 3.77 11.52
C LEU A 230 7.02 5.20 11.46
N SER A 231 7.71 5.62 12.54
CA SER A 231 8.42 6.91 12.56
C SER A 231 9.51 6.97 11.48
N LYS A 232 10.25 5.89 11.21
CA LYS A 232 11.26 5.85 10.15
C LYS A 232 10.66 5.86 8.73
N ALA A 233 9.54 5.17 8.54
CA ALA A 233 8.81 5.16 7.28
C ALA A 233 8.26 6.56 6.97
N LEU A 234 7.64 7.20 7.98
CA LEU A 234 7.19 8.58 7.91
C LEU A 234 8.34 9.54 7.60
N LEU A 235 9.49 9.37 8.28
CA LEU A 235 10.67 10.19 8.00
C LEU A 235 11.10 10.08 6.53
N SER A 236 11.11 8.87 5.96
CA SER A 236 11.46 8.67 4.55
C SER A 236 10.45 9.33 3.60
N TRP A 237 9.14 9.23 3.91
CA TRP A 237 8.07 9.91 3.17
C TRP A 237 8.26 11.43 3.18
N LEU A 238 8.56 12.00 4.34
CA LEU A 238 8.76 13.45 4.52
C LEU A 238 10.03 13.95 3.83
N GLU A 239 11.13 13.19 3.89
CA GLU A 239 12.35 13.48 3.12
C GLU A 239 12.06 13.55 1.62
N ASP A 240 11.23 12.63 1.11
CA ASP A 240 10.87 12.56 -0.30
C ASP A 240 9.90 13.68 -0.70
N ALA A 241 8.95 14.05 0.17
CA ALA A 241 8.09 15.22 -0.01
C ALA A 241 8.90 16.53 -0.04
N GLN A 242 9.80 16.73 0.93
CA GLN A 242 10.67 17.91 1.01
C GLN A 242 11.60 18.00 -0.20
N SER A 243 12.23 16.88 -0.60
CA SER A 243 13.09 16.80 -1.79
C SER A 243 12.37 17.11 -3.10
N SER A 244 11.04 17.10 -3.07
CA SER A 244 10.18 17.43 -4.22
C SER A 244 9.71 18.89 -4.22
N GLY A 245 10.15 19.68 -3.24
CA GLY A 245 9.78 21.09 -3.08
C GLY A 245 8.52 21.32 -2.23
N THR A 246 8.04 20.30 -1.51
CA THR A 246 6.89 20.46 -0.61
C THR A 246 7.29 21.24 0.64
N ASP A 247 6.54 22.28 0.98
CA ASP A 247 6.67 22.97 2.27
C ASP A 247 6.15 22.07 3.41
N LEU A 248 7.06 21.51 4.20
CA LEU A 248 6.73 20.61 5.31
C LEU A 248 6.00 21.32 6.46
N VAL A 249 6.15 22.63 6.63
CA VAL A 249 5.42 23.39 7.65
C VAL A 249 3.96 23.52 7.25
N GLU A 250 3.70 23.93 6.01
CA GLU A 250 2.33 24.01 5.48
C GLU A 250 1.68 22.62 5.47
N TYR A 251 2.43 21.61 5.01
CA TYR A 251 1.98 20.22 4.95
C TYR A 251 1.63 19.67 6.33
N GLY A 252 2.52 19.83 7.32
CA GLY A 252 2.32 19.37 8.69
C GLY A 252 1.15 20.07 9.38
N ARG A 253 1.00 21.39 9.18
CA ARG A 253 -0.15 22.14 9.66
C ARG A 253 -1.45 21.56 9.08
N ARG A 254 -1.46 21.30 7.77
CA ARG A 254 -2.67 20.80 7.10
C ARG A 254 -3.03 19.38 7.51
N GLU A 255 -2.04 18.49 7.59
CA GLU A 255 -2.23 17.13 8.12
C GLU A 255 -2.77 17.17 9.56
N LEU A 256 -2.22 18.03 10.43
CA LEU A 256 -2.65 18.12 11.82
C LEU A 256 -4.09 18.65 11.93
N GLU A 257 -4.45 19.67 11.14
CA GLU A 257 -5.82 20.18 11.07
C GLU A 257 -6.82 19.09 10.67
N LEU A 258 -6.50 18.32 9.61
CA LEU A 258 -7.37 17.26 9.11
C LEU A 258 -7.51 16.11 10.09
N TYR A 259 -6.41 15.75 10.76
CA TYR A 259 -6.39 14.75 11.82
C TYR A 259 -7.22 15.20 13.04
N LEU A 260 -7.05 16.44 13.51
CA LEU A 260 -7.77 16.95 14.67
C LEU A 260 -9.27 17.12 14.42
N ALA A 261 -9.66 17.43 13.18
CA ALA A 261 -11.05 17.57 12.78
C ALA A 261 -11.79 16.22 12.66
N ASP A 262 -11.06 15.11 12.50
CA ASP A 262 -11.64 13.80 12.28
C ASP A 262 -11.75 13.00 13.58
N ASN A 263 -12.96 12.96 14.14
CA ASN A 263 -13.17 12.26 15.39
C ASN A 263 -12.86 10.76 15.28
N THR A 264 -13.18 10.15 14.15
CA THR A 264 -13.06 8.71 13.99
C THR A 264 -11.59 8.29 13.84
N LEU A 265 -10.79 9.06 13.10
CA LEU A 265 -9.32 8.85 13.04
C LEU A 265 -8.67 9.00 14.42
N ARG A 266 -9.09 9.98 15.21
CA ARG A 266 -8.55 10.19 16.56
C ARG A 266 -8.88 9.07 17.53
N HIS A 267 -9.98 8.36 17.34
CA HIS A 267 -10.36 7.20 18.17
C HIS A 267 -9.88 5.88 17.57
N GLN A 268 -9.27 5.91 16.38
CA GLN A 268 -8.74 4.71 15.76
C GLN A 268 -7.55 4.19 16.56
N ARG A 269 -7.54 2.87 16.79
CA ARG A 269 -6.43 2.12 17.39
C ARG A 269 -5.60 1.53 16.27
N TRP A 270 -4.30 1.86 16.23
CA TRP A 270 -3.42 1.63 15.07
C TRP A 270 -2.58 0.36 15.18
N PHE A 271 -2.51 -0.24 16.37
CA PHE A 271 -1.75 -1.46 16.62
C PHE A 271 -2.65 -2.44 17.36
N ARG A 272 -3.56 -3.07 16.64
CA ARG A 272 -4.50 -4.04 17.23
C ARG A 272 -3.83 -5.41 17.25
N PRO A 273 -3.56 -6.00 18.44
CA PRO A 273 -3.23 -7.40 18.48
C PRO A 273 -4.50 -8.20 18.21
N ASP A 274 -4.71 -8.63 16.97
CA ASP A 274 -5.50 -9.82 16.63
C ASP A 274 -4.99 -11.06 17.41
N LEU A 275 -5.52 -11.26 18.61
CA LEU A 275 -5.30 -12.49 19.35
C LEU A 275 -6.19 -13.58 18.75
N PHE A 276 -5.57 -14.62 18.21
CA PHE A 276 -6.29 -15.83 17.82
C PHE A 276 -6.35 -16.77 19.03
N VAL A 277 -7.49 -16.79 19.72
CA VAL A 277 -7.74 -17.64 20.89
C VAL A 277 -8.94 -18.53 20.58
N ASP A 278 -8.77 -19.84 20.76
CA ASP A 278 -9.83 -20.85 20.57
C ASP A 278 -10.53 -20.79 19.19
N GLY A 279 -9.77 -20.62 18.11
CA GLY A 279 -10.33 -20.59 16.76
C GLY A 279 -11.04 -19.29 16.40
N ARG A 280 -11.00 -18.27 17.26
CA ARG A 280 -11.62 -16.96 17.05
C ARG A 280 -10.60 -15.84 17.14
N PHE A 281 -10.73 -14.88 16.23
CA PHE A 281 -10.07 -13.59 16.36
C PHE A 281 -10.79 -12.77 17.43
N MET A 282 -10.16 -12.66 18.60
CA MET A 282 -10.59 -11.73 19.64
C MET A 282 -10.08 -10.34 19.25
N ARG A 283 -10.98 -9.50 18.71
CA ARG A 283 -10.71 -8.07 18.58
C ARG A 283 -10.71 -7.48 19.97
N GLN A 284 -9.52 -7.18 20.48
CA GLN A 284 -9.40 -6.35 21.67
C GLN A 284 -9.33 -4.88 21.25
N ASP A 285 -9.97 -4.01 22.03
CA ASP A 285 -9.80 -2.56 21.95
C ASP A 285 -8.40 -2.10 22.44
N LEU A 286 -7.52 -3.06 22.71
CA LEU A 286 -6.14 -2.84 23.08
C LEU A 286 -5.34 -2.40 21.85
N GLY A 287 -4.70 -1.24 21.95
CA GLY A 287 -3.81 -0.72 20.92
C GLY A 287 -3.42 0.71 21.20
N MET A 288 -2.28 1.15 20.66
CA MET A 288 -1.95 2.57 20.78
C MET A 288 -2.82 3.38 19.81
N ARG A 289 -3.25 4.52 20.30
CA ARG A 289 -3.92 5.58 19.56
C ARG A 289 -2.88 6.64 19.25
N LEU A 290 -2.86 7.12 18.02
CA LEU A 290 -2.17 8.38 17.74
C LEU A 290 -2.94 9.45 18.51
N VAL A 291 -2.28 10.24 19.35
CA VAL A 291 -2.95 11.33 20.08
C VAL A 291 -2.75 12.63 19.32
N SER A 292 -1.51 12.88 18.91
CA SER A 292 -1.09 14.06 18.17
C SER A 292 0.26 13.80 17.51
N PHE A 293 0.76 14.79 16.78
CA PHE A 293 2.14 14.79 16.32
C PHE A 293 2.67 16.22 16.26
N THR A 294 3.98 16.37 16.43
CA THR A 294 4.68 17.64 16.13
C THR A 294 5.11 17.65 14.67
N TYR A 295 5.34 18.82 14.11
CA TYR A 295 5.88 19.01 12.77
C TYR A 295 6.77 20.27 12.74
N GLY A 296 7.62 20.36 11.72
CA GLY A 296 8.52 21.47 11.49
C GLY A 296 9.05 21.49 10.05
N PRO A 297 9.96 22.41 9.72
CA PRO A 297 10.52 22.55 8.38
C PRO A 297 11.38 21.36 7.96
N GLU A 298 11.95 20.62 8.93
CA GLU A 298 12.77 19.44 8.65
C GLU A 298 12.00 18.14 8.93
N PRO A 299 12.24 17.06 8.16
CA PRO A 299 11.62 15.76 8.40
C PRO A 299 11.77 15.25 9.85
N GLN A 300 12.89 15.56 10.52
CA GLN A 300 13.18 15.11 11.89
C GLN A 300 12.38 15.85 12.97
N ASP A 301 11.76 16.98 12.64
CA ASP A 301 10.88 17.71 13.55
C ASP A 301 9.54 16.99 13.77
N TRP A 302 9.22 16.05 12.89
CA TRP A 302 8.00 15.26 12.96
C TRP A 302 8.11 14.14 13.98
N LYS A 303 7.26 14.20 15.01
CA LYS A 303 7.23 13.20 16.09
C LYS A 303 5.81 12.76 16.36
N LEU A 304 5.55 11.47 16.21
CA LEU A 304 4.26 10.86 16.50
C LEU A 304 4.14 10.62 18.00
N ILE A 305 3.05 11.10 18.61
CA ILE A 305 2.76 10.95 20.04
C ILE A 305 1.66 9.90 20.18
N TRP A 306 2.02 8.78 20.78
CA TRP A 306 1.15 7.62 20.95
C TRP A 306 0.74 7.45 22.40
N ASP A 307 -0.50 7.05 22.64
CA ASP A 307 -1.01 6.72 23.98
C ASP A 307 -1.76 5.38 23.95
N LEU A 308 -1.63 4.63 25.03
CA LEU A 308 -2.39 3.41 25.30
C LEU A 308 -3.73 3.71 25.98
N ASP A 309 -3.99 4.97 26.32
CA ASP A 309 -5.08 5.39 27.20
C ASP A 309 -5.04 4.68 28.56
N ALA A 310 -3.83 4.47 29.09
CA ALA A 310 -3.62 3.81 30.37
C ALA A 310 -4.31 4.54 31.54
N TRP A 311 -4.66 5.82 31.35
CA TRP A 311 -5.41 6.63 32.30
C TRP A 311 -6.85 6.14 32.48
N GLU A 312 -7.47 5.47 31.50
CA GLU A 312 -8.80 4.86 31.64
C GLU A 312 -8.78 3.77 32.73
N TYR A 313 -7.67 3.06 32.87
CA TYR A 313 -7.47 2.03 33.90
C TYR A 313 -6.94 2.59 35.23
N ALA A 314 -6.55 3.86 35.29
CA ALA A 314 -6.11 4.47 36.54
C ALA A 314 -7.28 4.55 37.53
N GLY A 315 -8.51 4.78 37.05
CA GLY A 315 -9.72 4.74 37.87
C GLY A 315 -9.91 3.36 38.53
N ASP A 316 -9.93 2.31 37.71
CA ASP A 316 -10.06 0.92 38.18
C ASP A 316 -8.93 0.52 39.15
N PHE A 317 -7.69 0.97 38.86
CA PHE A 317 -6.55 0.73 39.72
C PHE A 317 -6.71 1.38 41.10
N TRP A 318 -7.11 2.66 41.14
CA TRP A 318 -7.36 3.35 42.41
C TRP A 318 -8.57 2.78 43.14
N GLU A 319 -9.63 2.40 42.43
CA GLU A 319 -10.79 1.73 43.02
C GLU A 319 -10.39 0.40 43.68
N GLN A 320 -9.49 -0.39 43.07
CA GLN A 320 -8.98 -1.61 43.69
C GLN A 320 -8.13 -1.37 44.94
N ILE A 321 -7.45 -0.22 45.04
CA ILE A 321 -6.68 0.15 46.23
C ILE A 321 -7.59 0.65 47.35
N GLU A 322 -8.58 1.48 47.02
CA GLU A 322 -9.51 2.07 47.98
C GLU A 322 -10.59 1.09 48.46
N ASN A 323 -11.05 0.22 47.55
CA ASN A 323 -12.05 -0.82 47.79
C ASN A 323 -11.48 -2.18 47.38
N PRO A 324 -10.47 -2.70 48.10
CA PRO A 324 -9.89 -3.99 47.78
C PRO A 324 -10.97 -5.07 47.83
N PRO A 325 -11.01 -6.01 46.88
CA PRO A 325 -11.94 -7.13 46.94
C PRO A 325 -11.83 -7.79 48.32
N LEU A 326 -12.97 -7.98 48.99
CA LEU A 326 -13.00 -8.62 50.31
C LEU A 326 -12.39 -10.01 50.20
N HIS A 327 -11.11 -10.11 50.52
CA HIS A 327 -10.41 -11.38 50.56
C HIS A 327 -10.81 -12.05 51.87
N ILE A 328 -11.92 -12.78 51.85
CA ILE A 328 -12.40 -13.53 53.02
C ILE A 328 -11.44 -14.72 53.20
N PRO A 329 -10.56 -14.72 54.22
CA PRO A 329 -9.65 -15.83 54.45
C PRO A 329 -10.51 -17.04 54.88
N GLY A 330 -10.44 -18.14 54.12
CA GLY A 330 -11.16 -19.38 54.44
C GLY A 330 -12.31 -19.76 53.50
N ALA A 331 -12.58 -18.98 52.44
CA ALA A 331 -13.42 -19.44 51.34
C ALA A 331 -12.62 -20.46 50.50
N TRP A 332 -12.71 -21.73 50.87
CA TRP A 332 -12.24 -22.84 50.06
C TRP A 332 -13.03 -22.87 48.75
N VAL A 333 -12.33 -22.91 47.62
CA VAL A 333 -12.92 -23.30 46.35
C VAL A 333 -13.21 -24.79 46.49
N GLU A 334 -14.49 -25.19 46.46
CA GLU A 334 -14.85 -26.61 46.34
C GLU A 334 -14.57 -27.03 44.89
N ASP A 335 -13.69 -28.04 44.74
CA ASP A 335 -13.30 -28.63 43.45
C ASP A 335 -14.46 -29.35 42.73
#